data_AF-A0A8J5ND99-F1
#
_entry.id   AF-A0A8J5ND99-F1
#
_cell.length_a   1.000
_cell.length_b   1.000
_cell.length_c   1.000
_cell.angle_alpha   90.00
_cell.angle_beta   90.00
_cell.angle_gamma   90.00
#
_symmetry.space_group_name_H-M   'P 1'
#
loop_
_entity.id
_entity.type
_entity.pdbx_description
1 polymer ?
#
loop_
_entity_poly.entity_id
_entity_poly.type
_entity_poly.pdbx_seq_one_letter_code
_entity_poly.pdbx_strand_id
1 'polypeptide(L)'
;MDIDVQCTICGSSEASRCARCRSAAYCSLECQQTDWRTHRLLCTKFSEQAQDNYASRPSPTHYLAIFFPMDKKRPSIVWIDTKKDKYEVEPYFHPVLDQLLHIPGNDGYIGRGLRQVQGNVLRGRTSWQNTLNIWFLDPDVTPRNITTNQAIHGTIPTLIGDTWGEFIWKGPVVAVMRKGTGYEPRHSTDITLTAYRDAVDYLGYYRDTIGSMIEPGREDHLSKRVLADRISKVVGVRINCLRDQISRQEPQLVEVAVPKTHPLFNLEGDDPCDIPALFGVDLVAKSYSNNQSNNDETPPADDLQNPLAQLLLMTTSVKGGEWVHSPDYRRHLHQGSILFVCRSKRDIKTDDIHRFCNLIEEIAVPFILKEDASSPGAKKRLLSRLEEEGTRRGMKYRGEMY
;
A
#
# COMPACT_ATOMS: atom_id res chain seq x y z
N MET A 1 -13.88 26.96 -7.58
CA MET A 1 -14.24 25.62 -7.08
C MET A 1 -13.08 24.72 -7.39
N ASP A 2 -12.35 24.30 -6.36
CA ASP A 2 -11.24 23.35 -6.53
C ASP A 2 -11.79 22.09 -7.21
N ILE A 3 -11.07 21.60 -8.22
CA ILE A 3 -11.38 20.35 -8.92
C ILE A 3 -11.55 19.25 -7.87
N ASP A 4 -12.67 18.51 -7.90
CA ASP A 4 -12.95 17.39 -6.99
C ASP A 4 -11.73 16.48 -6.85
N VAL A 5 -11.03 16.59 -5.72
CA VAL A 5 -9.87 15.77 -5.42
C VAL A 5 -10.38 14.46 -4.83
N GLN A 6 -10.22 13.37 -5.57
CA GLN A 6 -10.62 12.05 -5.11
C GLN A 6 -9.49 11.31 -4.40
N CYS A 7 -9.86 10.49 -3.42
CA CYS A 7 -8.95 9.59 -2.74
C CYS A 7 -8.34 8.60 -3.75
N THR A 8 -7.01 8.52 -3.78
CA THR A 8 -6.26 7.65 -4.71
C THR A 8 -6.58 6.17 -4.47
N ILE A 9 -6.93 5.80 -3.23
CA ILE A 9 -7.17 4.41 -2.81
C ILE A 9 -8.64 4.00 -2.82
N CYS A 10 -9.58 4.88 -2.50
CA CYS A 10 -11.00 4.51 -2.41
C CYS A 10 -11.98 5.44 -3.15
N GLY A 11 -11.49 6.47 -3.85
CA GLY A 11 -12.32 7.31 -4.71
C GLY A 11 -13.23 8.31 -3.99
N SER A 12 -13.25 8.31 -2.65
CA SER A 12 -13.98 9.31 -1.85
C SER A 12 -13.61 10.74 -2.24
N SER A 13 -14.61 11.62 -2.31
CA SER A 13 -14.46 13.07 -2.55
C SER A 13 -13.83 13.82 -1.39
N GLU A 14 -13.90 13.25 -0.18
CA GLU A 14 -13.40 13.89 1.04
C GLU A 14 -11.90 13.63 1.21
N ALA A 15 -11.11 13.95 0.19
CA ALA A 15 -9.68 13.66 0.17
C ALA A 15 -8.81 14.92 0.25
N SER A 16 -7.78 14.84 1.07
CA SER A 16 -6.75 15.88 1.17
C SER A 16 -5.50 15.47 0.40
N ARG A 17 -4.89 16.43 -0.30
CA ARG A 17 -3.65 16.20 -1.04
C ARG A 17 -2.51 15.83 -0.10
N CYS A 18 -1.63 14.95 -0.56
CA CYS A 18 -0.39 14.64 0.13
C CYS A 18 0.40 15.93 0.39
N ALA A 19 0.77 16.18 1.66
CA ALA A 19 1.43 17.40 2.10
C ALA A 19 2.75 17.70 1.36
N ARG A 20 3.46 16.65 0.91
CA ARG A 20 4.74 16.78 0.20
C ARG A 20 4.56 16.98 -1.31
N CYS A 21 4.00 16.00 -2.02
CA CYS A 21 3.97 16.03 -3.48
C CYS A 21 2.80 16.80 -4.08
N ARG A 22 1.72 17.02 -3.30
CA ARG A 22 0.43 17.60 -3.75
C ARG A 22 -0.19 16.95 -5.00
N SER A 23 0.26 15.75 -5.36
CA SER A 23 -0.05 15.05 -6.63
C SER A 23 -0.98 13.85 -6.45
N ALA A 24 -0.93 13.20 -5.29
CA ALA A 24 -1.93 12.21 -4.85
C ALA A 24 -2.72 12.77 -3.66
N ALA A 25 -3.87 12.18 -3.37
CA ALA A 25 -4.74 12.59 -2.28
C ALA A 25 -5.39 11.39 -1.58
N TYR A 26 -5.67 11.56 -0.28
CA TYR A 26 -6.20 10.50 0.58
C TYR A 26 -7.27 11.07 1.52
N CYS A 27 -8.34 10.30 1.75
CA CYS A 27 -9.41 10.66 2.67
C CYS A 27 -9.12 10.29 4.13
N SER A 28 -8.09 9.47 4.38
CA SER A 28 -7.68 9.06 5.72
C SER A 28 -6.23 8.61 5.73
N LEU A 29 -5.67 8.48 6.94
CA LEU A 29 -4.33 7.95 7.16
C LEU A 29 -4.21 6.50 6.68
N GLU A 30 -5.24 5.69 6.84
CA GLU A 30 -5.29 4.29 6.38
C GLU A 30 -5.19 4.22 4.85
N CYS A 31 -5.87 5.11 4.13
CA CYS A 31 -5.75 5.20 2.67
C CYS A 31 -4.35 5.65 2.26
N GLN A 32 -3.75 6.62 2.96
CA GLN A 32 -2.37 7.03 2.70
C GLN A 32 -1.38 5.89 2.97
N GLN A 33 -1.53 5.17 4.08
CA GLN A 33 -0.66 4.06 4.47
C GLN A 33 -0.82 2.83 3.57
N THR A 34 -2.03 2.62 3.01
CA THR A 34 -2.28 1.61 1.97
C THR A 34 -1.41 1.89 0.74
N ASP A 35 -1.29 3.16 0.33
CA ASP A 35 -0.52 3.54 -0.85
C ASP A 35 0.98 3.75 -0.57
N TRP A 36 1.35 3.97 0.70
CA TRP A 36 2.65 4.53 1.08
C TRP A 36 3.85 3.80 0.49
N ARG A 37 3.83 2.46 0.49
CA ARG A 37 4.93 1.63 -0.04
C ARG A 37 5.26 1.96 -1.50
N THR A 38 4.22 2.15 -2.30
CA THR A 38 4.29 2.51 -3.72
C THR A 38 4.55 4.01 -3.85
N HIS A 39 3.70 4.83 -3.24
CA HIS A 39 3.75 6.29 -3.30
C HIS A 39 5.12 6.88 -2.94
N ARG A 40 5.74 6.41 -1.84
CA ARG A 40 7.01 6.95 -1.32
C ARG A 40 8.17 6.81 -2.30
N LEU A 41 8.10 5.89 -3.27
CA LEU A 41 9.14 5.70 -4.27
C LEU A 41 9.30 6.94 -5.17
N LEU A 42 8.20 7.66 -5.42
CA LEU A 42 8.16 8.80 -6.33
C LEU A 42 7.72 10.12 -5.64
N CYS A 43 7.15 10.08 -4.42
CA CYS A 43 6.62 11.24 -3.71
C CYS A 43 7.59 12.44 -3.66
N THR A 44 8.82 12.21 -3.16
CA THR A 44 9.83 13.27 -3.03
C THR A 44 10.27 13.79 -4.39
N LYS A 45 10.62 12.89 -5.31
CA LYS A 45 11.06 13.27 -6.65
C LYS A 45 9.99 14.02 -7.44
N PHE A 46 8.71 13.69 -7.23
CA PHE A 46 7.61 14.42 -7.84
C PHE A 46 7.55 15.85 -7.31
N SER A 47 7.65 16.02 -5.98
CA SER A 47 7.66 17.34 -5.34
C SER A 47 8.78 18.22 -5.89
N GLU A 48 9.99 17.66 -6.04
CA GLU A 48 11.15 18.34 -6.63
C GLU A 48 10.90 18.75 -8.09
N GLN A 49 10.33 17.87 -8.93
CA GLN A 49 10.06 18.20 -10.34
C GLN A 49 8.87 19.15 -10.54
N ALA A 50 7.91 19.15 -9.62
CA ALA A 50 6.75 20.03 -9.65
C ALA A 50 6.98 21.38 -8.94
N GLN A 51 8.17 21.59 -8.35
CA GLN A 51 8.53 22.81 -7.66
C GLN A 51 8.48 24.02 -8.61
N ASP A 52 8.14 25.20 -8.05
CA ASP A 52 8.08 26.48 -8.76
C ASP A 52 7.29 26.43 -10.08
N ASN A 53 6.13 25.76 -10.05
CA ASN A 53 5.28 25.52 -11.21
C ASN A 53 6.00 24.81 -12.36
N TYR A 54 6.76 23.75 -12.05
CA TYR A 54 7.55 22.98 -13.00
C TYR A 54 8.67 23.77 -13.67
N ALA A 55 9.40 24.59 -12.90
CA ALA A 55 10.52 25.39 -13.42
C ALA A 55 11.64 24.53 -14.04
N SER A 56 11.77 23.26 -13.63
CA SER A 56 12.72 22.31 -14.21
C SER A 56 12.29 21.75 -15.58
N ARG A 57 11.10 22.11 -16.08
CA ARG A 57 10.59 21.61 -17.36
C ARG A 57 11.51 22.05 -18.51
N PRO A 58 12.07 21.10 -19.29
CA PRO A 58 13.02 21.44 -20.35
C PRO A 58 12.44 22.32 -21.48
N SER A 59 11.17 22.10 -21.84
CA SER A 59 10.44 22.92 -22.81
C SER A 59 8.92 22.77 -22.64
N PRO A 60 8.09 23.64 -23.27
CA PRO A 60 6.64 23.52 -23.23
C PRO A 60 6.07 22.22 -23.83
N THR A 61 6.87 21.46 -24.57
CA THR A 61 6.49 20.17 -25.17
C THR A 61 6.90 18.97 -24.31
N HIS A 62 7.65 19.18 -23.23
CA HIS A 62 7.98 18.13 -22.28
C HIS A 62 6.89 17.97 -21.24
N TYR A 63 6.53 16.72 -20.91
CA TYR A 63 5.58 16.40 -19.86
C TYR A 63 6.14 15.33 -18.93
N LEU A 64 5.74 15.35 -17.66
CA LEU A 64 6.12 14.31 -16.72
C LEU A 64 5.51 12.96 -17.12
N ALA A 65 6.34 11.92 -17.03
CA ALA A 65 5.99 10.54 -17.23
C ALA A 65 6.63 9.66 -16.14
N ILE A 66 6.16 8.41 -16.03
CA ILE A 66 6.72 7.42 -15.13
C ILE A 66 7.36 6.31 -15.94
N PHE A 67 8.65 6.10 -15.68
CA PHE A 67 9.43 5.07 -16.32
C PHE A 67 9.70 3.93 -15.34
N PHE A 68 9.39 2.71 -15.79
CA PHE A 68 9.72 1.44 -15.13
C PHE A 68 10.90 0.81 -15.90
N PRO A 69 12.14 1.17 -15.56
CA PRO A 69 13.33 0.59 -16.19
C PRO A 69 13.40 -0.92 -15.97
N MET A 70 13.77 -1.67 -17.01
CA MET A 70 13.92 -3.12 -16.89
C MET A 70 15.13 -3.54 -16.04
N ASP A 71 16.17 -2.70 -15.98
CA ASP A 71 17.48 -2.97 -15.39
C ASP A 71 17.65 -2.41 -13.97
N LYS A 72 16.69 -1.60 -13.48
CA LYS A 72 16.76 -0.98 -12.14
C LYS A 72 15.58 -1.40 -11.29
N LYS A 73 15.80 -1.49 -9.98
CA LYS A 73 14.80 -1.96 -9.01
C LYS A 73 13.71 -0.93 -8.62
N ARG A 74 13.71 0.26 -9.24
CA ARG A 74 12.80 1.35 -8.86
C ARG A 74 12.29 2.10 -10.07
N PRO A 75 11.01 2.52 -10.08
CA PRO A 75 10.51 3.44 -11.07
C PRO A 75 11.13 4.84 -10.91
N SER A 76 10.99 5.65 -11.94
CA SER A 76 11.50 7.02 -11.97
C SER A 76 10.52 7.97 -12.65
N ILE A 77 10.56 9.23 -12.25
CA ILE A 77 9.88 10.31 -12.96
C ILE A 77 10.85 10.87 -13.99
N VAL A 78 10.36 11.05 -15.22
CA VAL A 78 11.16 11.53 -16.36
C VAL A 78 10.37 12.58 -17.15
N TRP A 79 11.09 13.51 -17.78
CA TRP A 79 10.52 14.43 -18.75
C TRP A 79 10.51 13.78 -20.13
N ILE A 80 9.37 13.76 -20.80
CA ILE A 80 9.22 13.21 -22.15
C ILE A 80 8.76 14.31 -23.09
N ASP A 81 9.55 14.55 -24.13
CA ASP A 81 9.18 15.45 -25.22
C ASP A 81 8.00 14.89 -26.02
N THR A 82 7.21 15.79 -26.59
CA THR A 82 6.06 15.44 -27.42
C THR A 82 6.15 16.16 -28.75
N LYS A 83 6.06 15.38 -29.84
CA LYS A 83 6.22 15.89 -31.20
C LYS A 83 4.92 15.81 -31.96
N LYS A 84 4.60 16.88 -32.69
CA LYS A 84 3.46 16.89 -33.61
C LYS A 84 3.71 15.87 -34.72
N ASP A 85 2.72 15.02 -34.98
CA ASP A 85 2.71 14.16 -36.15
C ASP A 85 2.60 15.03 -37.40
N LYS A 86 3.50 14.80 -38.34
CA LYS A 86 3.60 15.58 -39.59
C LYS A 86 2.55 15.16 -40.63
N TYR A 87 1.88 14.03 -40.43
CA TYR A 87 0.91 13.46 -41.37
C TYR A 87 -0.55 13.65 -40.93
N GLU A 88 -0.79 14.04 -39.68
CA GLU A 88 -2.12 14.26 -39.15
C GLU A 88 -2.64 15.67 -39.48
N VAL A 89 -3.86 15.73 -40.04
CA VAL A 89 -4.55 16.99 -40.38
C VAL A 89 -4.78 17.82 -39.11
N GLU A 90 -5.10 17.14 -38.02
CA GLU A 90 -5.29 17.72 -36.70
C GLU A 90 -4.04 17.51 -35.84
N PRO A 91 -3.63 18.46 -34.97
CA PRO A 91 -2.41 18.34 -34.19
C PRO A 91 -2.42 17.14 -33.23
N TYR A 92 -1.84 16.02 -33.66
CA TYR A 92 -1.62 14.85 -32.83
C TYR A 92 -0.20 14.86 -32.28
N PHE A 93 -0.03 14.91 -30.97
CA PHE A 93 1.29 14.97 -30.34
C PHE A 93 1.69 13.61 -29.81
N HIS A 94 2.70 12.95 -30.39
CA HIS A 94 3.22 11.67 -29.90
C HIS A 94 4.29 11.88 -28.83
N PRO A 95 4.27 11.13 -27.72
CA PRO A 95 5.39 11.08 -26.79
C PRO A 95 6.60 10.42 -27.47
N VAL A 96 7.78 11.04 -27.31
CA VAL A 96 9.04 10.51 -27.84
C VAL A 96 9.58 9.46 -26.86
N LEU A 97 9.35 8.18 -27.16
CA LEU A 97 9.65 7.06 -26.26
C LEU A 97 10.87 6.25 -26.67
N ASP A 98 11.54 6.59 -27.78
CA ASP A 98 12.59 5.77 -28.40
C ASP A 98 13.78 5.51 -27.49
N GLN A 99 14.14 6.45 -26.63
CA GLN A 99 15.23 6.24 -25.67
C GLN A 99 14.82 5.37 -24.48
N LEU A 100 13.54 5.40 -24.08
CA LEU A 100 13.05 4.69 -22.89
C LEU A 100 12.58 3.27 -23.22
N LEU A 101 12.02 3.07 -24.41
CA LEU A 101 11.55 1.79 -24.94
C LEU A 101 12.56 1.22 -25.93
N HIS A 102 13.82 1.18 -25.51
CA HIS A 102 14.94 0.60 -26.25
C HIS A 102 15.67 -0.42 -25.37
N ILE A 103 16.21 -1.47 -26.00
CA ILE A 103 17.05 -2.47 -25.36
C ILE A 103 18.38 -2.54 -26.12
N PRO A 104 19.53 -2.31 -25.45
CA PRO A 104 20.84 -2.39 -26.07
C PRO A 104 21.07 -3.72 -26.81
N GLY A 105 21.64 -3.63 -28.02
CA GLY A 105 21.87 -4.79 -28.89
C GLY A 105 20.74 -5.10 -29.86
N ASN A 106 19.73 -4.24 -29.98
CA ASN A 106 18.71 -4.31 -31.02
C ASN A 106 18.85 -3.10 -31.95
N ASP A 107 19.04 -3.39 -33.23
CA ASP A 107 19.16 -2.35 -34.26
C ASP A 107 17.77 -1.94 -34.74
N GLY A 108 17.49 -0.64 -34.75
CA GLY A 108 16.23 -0.09 -35.25
C GLY A 108 15.08 -0.11 -34.24
N TYR A 109 13.86 0.04 -34.78
CA TYR A 109 12.63 0.17 -33.99
C TYR A 109 12.16 -1.19 -33.49
N ILE A 110 11.87 -1.27 -32.19
CA ILE A 110 11.19 -2.42 -31.57
C ILE A 110 9.70 -2.07 -31.51
N GLY A 111 8.85 -3.01 -31.94
CA GLY A 111 7.39 -2.89 -31.83
C GLY A 111 6.95 -2.49 -30.42
N ARG A 112 5.86 -1.73 -30.32
CA ARG A 112 5.34 -1.23 -29.04
C ARG A 112 3.87 -1.57 -28.89
N GLY A 113 3.52 -2.10 -27.72
CA GLY A 113 2.16 -2.21 -27.25
C GLY A 113 1.73 -0.93 -26.51
N LEU A 114 0.45 -0.61 -26.62
CA LEU A 114 -0.21 0.45 -25.86
C LEU A 114 -1.45 -0.11 -25.15
N ARG A 115 -1.63 0.32 -23.91
CA ARG A 115 -2.89 0.18 -23.17
C ARG A 115 -3.33 1.56 -22.69
N GLN A 116 -4.58 1.90 -22.97
CA GLN A 116 -5.24 3.10 -22.45
C GLN A 116 -6.02 2.69 -21.21
N VAL A 117 -5.99 3.53 -20.18
CA VAL A 117 -6.70 3.33 -18.91
C VAL A 117 -7.42 4.63 -18.59
N GLN A 118 -8.76 4.59 -18.52
CA GLN A 118 -9.60 5.77 -18.30
C GLN A 118 -10.32 5.78 -16.95
N GLY A 119 -9.93 4.88 -16.05
CA GLY A 119 -10.49 4.72 -14.73
C GLY A 119 -9.76 3.63 -13.95
N ASN A 120 -10.09 3.53 -12.66
CA ASN A 120 -9.68 2.44 -11.81
C ASN A 120 -10.85 2.03 -10.92
N VAL A 121 -11.59 1.02 -11.38
CA VAL A 121 -12.76 0.52 -10.67
C VAL A 121 -12.40 -0.11 -9.31
N LEU A 122 -11.21 -0.69 -9.15
CA LEU A 122 -10.75 -1.25 -7.86
C LEU A 122 -10.61 -0.18 -6.77
N ARG A 123 -10.37 1.07 -7.18
CA ARG A 123 -10.18 2.21 -6.27
C ARG A 123 -11.41 3.12 -6.22
N GLY A 124 -12.55 2.68 -6.74
CA GLY A 124 -13.80 3.46 -6.75
C GLY A 124 -13.79 4.67 -7.69
N ARG A 125 -12.85 4.73 -8.65
CA ARG A 125 -12.71 5.84 -9.61
C ARG A 125 -13.06 5.38 -11.01
N THR A 126 -14.35 5.30 -11.33
CA THR A 126 -14.84 4.67 -12.56
C THR A 126 -14.60 5.46 -13.84
N SER A 127 -14.32 6.76 -13.77
CA SER A 127 -14.01 7.61 -14.91
C SER A 127 -13.06 8.74 -14.55
N TRP A 128 -12.20 9.13 -15.49
CA TRP A 128 -11.29 10.27 -15.35
C TRP A 128 -11.58 11.33 -16.40
N GLN A 129 -10.98 12.50 -16.22
CA GLN A 129 -10.95 13.55 -17.24
C GLN A 129 -9.84 13.33 -18.28
N ASN A 130 -8.85 12.50 -17.95
CA ASN A 130 -7.63 12.26 -18.72
C ASN A 130 -7.39 10.75 -18.88
N THR A 131 -6.66 10.36 -19.91
CA THR A 131 -6.36 8.95 -20.22
C THR A 131 -4.92 8.63 -19.85
N LEU A 132 -4.71 7.58 -19.06
CA LEU A 132 -3.40 7.03 -18.78
C LEU A 132 -3.01 6.06 -19.90
N ASN A 133 -1.90 6.33 -20.57
CA ASN A 133 -1.33 5.44 -21.58
C ASN A 133 -0.13 4.69 -20.99
N ILE A 134 -0.19 3.36 -21.00
CA ILE A 134 0.89 2.47 -20.57
C ILE A 134 1.49 1.84 -21.82
N TRP A 135 2.73 2.21 -22.10
CA TRP A 135 3.51 1.72 -23.22
C TRP A 135 4.52 0.67 -22.78
N PHE A 136 4.64 -0.40 -23.56
CA PHE A 136 5.57 -1.50 -23.36
C PHE A 136 6.04 -2.01 -24.72
N LEU A 137 7.06 -2.86 -24.73
CA LEU A 137 7.47 -3.52 -25.97
C LEU A 137 6.41 -4.54 -26.39
N ASP A 138 6.13 -4.59 -27.68
CA ASP A 138 5.15 -5.51 -28.25
C ASP A 138 5.44 -6.95 -27.81
N PRO A 139 4.49 -7.64 -27.14
CA PRO A 139 4.71 -9.00 -26.64
C PRO A 139 4.97 -10.02 -27.74
N ASP A 140 4.53 -9.75 -28.98
CA ASP A 140 4.75 -10.62 -30.13
C ASP A 140 6.17 -10.46 -30.71
N VAL A 141 6.90 -9.43 -30.27
CA VAL A 141 8.30 -9.20 -30.64
C VAL A 141 9.20 -9.63 -29.49
N THR A 142 10.19 -10.48 -29.78
CA THR A 142 11.17 -10.95 -28.78
C THR A 142 12.55 -10.33 -29.05
N PRO A 143 12.79 -9.08 -28.60
CA PRO A 143 14.07 -8.41 -28.81
C PRO A 143 15.20 -9.11 -28.03
N ARG A 144 16.42 -9.01 -28.56
CA ARG A 144 17.64 -9.51 -27.89
C ARG A 144 17.79 -8.83 -26.53
N ASN A 145 18.27 -9.56 -25.53
CA ASN A 145 18.56 -9.07 -24.18
C ASN A 145 17.35 -8.58 -23.37
N ILE A 146 16.12 -8.90 -23.77
CA ILE A 146 14.94 -8.60 -22.95
C ILE A 146 14.92 -9.45 -21.67
N THR A 147 14.76 -8.79 -20.53
CA THR A 147 14.69 -9.45 -19.21
C THR A 147 13.45 -9.02 -18.45
N THR A 148 13.15 -9.72 -17.35
CA THR A 148 12.10 -9.33 -16.41
C THR A 148 12.32 -7.92 -15.90
N ASN A 149 11.28 -7.10 -15.92
CA ASN A 149 11.34 -5.72 -15.48
C ASN A 149 11.64 -5.64 -13.97
N GLN A 150 12.86 -5.25 -13.62
CA GLN A 150 13.30 -5.19 -12.22
C GLN A 150 12.60 -4.07 -11.43
N ALA A 151 12.10 -3.01 -12.07
CA ALA A 151 11.38 -1.95 -11.36
C ALA A 151 10.00 -2.43 -10.87
N ILE A 152 9.43 -3.42 -11.54
CA ILE A 152 8.15 -4.03 -11.17
C ILE A 152 8.37 -5.23 -10.24
N HIS A 153 9.32 -6.12 -10.57
CA HIS A 153 9.47 -7.44 -9.94
C HIS A 153 10.75 -7.63 -9.11
N GLY A 154 11.72 -6.71 -9.17
CA GLY A 154 13.08 -6.90 -8.65
C GLY A 154 13.27 -6.66 -7.15
N THR A 155 12.19 -6.48 -6.39
CA THR A 155 12.20 -6.27 -4.93
C THR A 155 11.33 -7.29 -4.21
N ILE A 156 11.58 -7.50 -2.92
CA ILE A 156 10.72 -8.30 -2.05
C ILE A 156 10.25 -7.40 -0.89
N PRO A 157 8.94 -7.15 -0.74
CA PRO A 157 7.88 -7.46 -1.71
C PRO A 157 8.02 -6.66 -3.01
N THR A 158 7.51 -7.20 -4.14
CA THR A 158 7.58 -6.57 -5.47
C THR A 158 6.72 -5.31 -5.53
N LEU A 159 6.92 -4.42 -6.52
CA LEU A 159 6.11 -3.19 -6.64
C LEU A 159 4.61 -3.50 -6.71
N ILE A 160 4.26 -4.62 -7.34
CA ILE A 160 2.89 -5.12 -7.49
C ILE A 160 2.54 -6.23 -6.48
N GLY A 161 3.33 -6.41 -5.43
CA GLY A 161 3.17 -7.53 -4.48
C GLY A 161 1.84 -7.55 -3.71
N ASP A 162 1.11 -6.44 -3.64
CA ASP A 162 -0.23 -6.33 -3.05
C ASP A 162 -1.36 -6.67 -4.04
N THR A 163 -1.00 -7.07 -5.26
CA THR A 163 -1.93 -7.37 -6.36
C THR A 163 -1.93 -8.87 -6.69
N TRP A 164 -2.40 -9.27 -7.87
CA TRP A 164 -2.29 -10.68 -8.30
C TRP A 164 -0.86 -11.06 -8.65
N GLY A 165 -0.13 -10.16 -9.33
CA GLY A 165 1.27 -10.40 -9.68
C GLY A 165 1.51 -11.61 -10.59
N GLU A 166 0.48 -12.10 -11.27
CA GLU A 166 0.54 -13.32 -12.10
C GLU A 166 1.32 -13.10 -13.40
N PHE A 167 1.23 -11.90 -13.99
CA PHE A 167 1.91 -11.59 -15.23
C PHE A 167 3.32 -11.02 -15.00
N ILE A 168 4.32 -11.70 -15.57
CA ILE A 168 5.72 -11.28 -15.50
C ILE A 168 6.03 -10.31 -16.64
N TRP A 169 5.83 -9.02 -16.38
CA TRP A 169 6.27 -7.93 -17.25
C TRP A 169 7.77 -8.00 -17.56
N LYS A 170 8.10 -8.07 -18.85
CA LYS A 170 9.47 -8.03 -19.39
C LYS A 170 9.70 -6.71 -20.14
N GLY A 171 10.96 -6.29 -20.22
CA GLY A 171 11.35 -5.06 -20.91
C GLY A 171 10.91 -3.78 -20.19
N PRO A 172 11.31 -2.61 -20.71
CA PRO A 172 10.94 -1.32 -20.14
C PRO A 172 9.43 -1.04 -20.32
N VAL A 173 8.85 -0.32 -19.35
CA VAL A 173 7.47 0.16 -19.42
C VAL A 173 7.45 1.67 -19.14
N VAL A 174 6.64 2.43 -19.87
CA VAL A 174 6.48 3.87 -19.68
C VAL A 174 5.00 4.22 -19.55
N ALA A 175 4.64 4.92 -18.49
CA ALA A 175 3.30 5.47 -18.28
C ALA A 175 3.30 6.98 -18.55
N VAL A 176 2.41 7.44 -19.42
CA VAL A 176 2.22 8.86 -19.79
C VAL A 176 0.76 9.24 -19.66
N MET A 177 0.48 10.52 -19.37
CA MET A 177 -0.89 11.02 -19.29
C MET A 177 -1.27 11.79 -20.55
N ARG A 178 -2.49 11.55 -21.03
CA ARG A 178 -3.09 12.23 -22.18
C ARG A 178 -4.30 13.03 -21.75
N LYS A 179 -4.49 14.20 -22.34
CA LYS A 179 -5.61 15.10 -22.05
C LYS A 179 -6.90 14.59 -22.71
N GLY A 180 -7.95 14.39 -21.93
CA GLY A 180 -9.25 13.92 -22.40
C GLY A 180 -9.42 12.39 -22.39
N THR A 181 -10.65 11.95 -22.64
CA THR A 181 -11.10 10.54 -22.70
C THR A 181 -11.64 10.13 -24.06
N GLY A 182 -11.40 10.93 -25.10
CA GLY A 182 -11.75 10.53 -26.48
C GLY A 182 -11.04 9.24 -26.89
N TYR A 183 -11.51 8.63 -27.98
CA TYR A 183 -10.92 7.40 -28.56
C TYR A 183 -9.40 7.52 -28.76
N GLU A 184 -8.95 8.68 -29.23
CA GLU A 184 -7.53 9.01 -29.39
C GLU A 184 -7.22 10.39 -28.78
N PRO A 185 -6.85 10.44 -27.49
CA PRO A 185 -6.45 11.66 -26.83
C PRO A 185 -5.20 12.26 -27.50
N ARG A 186 -5.32 13.45 -28.09
CA ARG A 186 -4.31 14.04 -29.01
C ARG A 186 -3.20 14.84 -28.32
N HIS A 187 -3.41 15.27 -27.08
CA HIS A 187 -2.48 16.10 -26.33
C HIS A 187 -1.97 15.38 -25.09
N SER A 188 -0.71 15.65 -24.72
CA SER A 188 -0.14 15.19 -23.45
C SER A 188 -0.45 16.17 -22.32
N THR A 189 -0.39 15.67 -21.09
CA THR A 189 -0.38 16.46 -19.86
C THR A 189 0.53 15.77 -18.86
N ASP A 190 0.92 16.44 -17.78
CA ASP A 190 1.77 15.82 -16.77
C ASP A 190 1.05 14.66 -16.08
N ILE A 191 1.73 13.53 -15.94
CA ILE A 191 1.23 12.42 -15.14
C ILE A 191 1.17 12.80 -13.65
N THR A 192 0.21 12.24 -12.93
CA THR A 192 0.04 12.44 -11.48
C THR A 192 0.47 11.20 -10.71
N LEU A 193 0.70 11.34 -9.39
CA LEU A 193 0.95 10.19 -8.53
C LEU A 193 -0.32 9.39 -8.23
N THR A 194 -1.51 9.92 -8.50
CA THR A 194 -2.72 9.10 -8.60
C THR A 194 -2.61 8.16 -9.80
N ALA A 195 -2.30 8.69 -10.99
CA ALA A 195 -2.13 7.87 -12.18
C ALA A 195 -0.95 6.88 -12.11
N TYR A 196 0.06 7.20 -11.30
CA TYR A 196 1.09 6.23 -10.94
C TYR A 196 0.50 4.99 -10.26
N ARG A 197 -0.35 5.18 -9.24
CA ARG A 197 -1.02 4.07 -8.55
C ARG A 197 -1.86 3.25 -9.52
N ASP A 198 -2.49 3.92 -10.48
CA ASP A 198 -3.30 3.28 -11.52
C ASP A 198 -2.47 2.48 -12.50
N ALA A 199 -1.29 2.96 -12.89
CA ALA A 199 -0.35 2.17 -13.67
C ALA A 199 0.11 0.93 -12.89
N VAL A 200 0.41 1.07 -11.60
CA VAL A 200 0.80 -0.08 -10.75
C VAL A 200 -0.35 -1.07 -10.59
N ASP A 201 -1.58 -0.61 -10.37
CA ASP A 201 -2.75 -1.49 -10.32
C ASP A 201 -2.98 -2.15 -11.68
N TYR A 202 -2.86 -1.43 -12.80
CA TYR A 202 -3.01 -2.00 -14.13
C TYR A 202 -2.07 -3.18 -14.32
N LEU A 203 -0.77 -2.94 -14.08
CA LEU A 203 0.30 -3.92 -14.24
C LEU A 203 0.13 -5.10 -13.29
N GLY A 204 -0.31 -4.85 -12.05
CA GLY A 204 -0.44 -5.85 -11.01
C GLY A 204 -1.66 -6.76 -11.13
N TYR A 205 -2.76 -6.24 -11.67
CA TYR A 205 -4.00 -6.99 -11.92
C TYR A 205 -4.15 -7.41 -13.38
N TYR A 206 -3.09 -7.28 -14.18
CA TYR A 206 -3.09 -7.75 -15.55
C TYR A 206 -3.03 -9.29 -15.59
N ARG A 207 -3.91 -9.87 -16.40
CA ARG A 207 -3.84 -11.25 -16.83
C ARG A 207 -3.70 -11.31 -18.33
N ASP A 208 -2.82 -12.18 -18.79
CA ASP A 208 -2.68 -12.43 -20.22
C ASP A 208 -4.01 -12.92 -20.79
N THR A 209 -4.32 -12.54 -22.04
CA THR A 209 -5.59 -12.80 -22.76
C THR A 209 -6.87 -12.16 -22.21
N ILE A 210 -6.88 -11.68 -20.96
CA ILE A 210 -8.07 -11.06 -20.32
C ILE A 210 -7.94 -9.54 -20.24
N GLY A 211 -6.74 -9.03 -20.00
CA GLY A 211 -6.48 -7.62 -19.69
C GLY A 211 -6.39 -7.36 -18.18
N SER A 212 -6.59 -6.11 -17.77
CA SER A 212 -6.48 -5.72 -16.35
C SER A 212 -7.83 -5.49 -15.71
N MET A 213 -7.98 -5.96 -14.48
CA MET A 213 -9.23 -5.86 -13.69
C MET A 213 -9.64 -4.44 -13.31
N ILE A 214 -8.74 -3.46 -13.50
CA ILE A 214 -9.07 -2.05 -13.21
C ILE A 214 -9.88 -1.39 -14.31
N GLU A 215 -9.99 -2.05 -15.45
CA GLU A 215 -10.78 -1.64 -16.60
C GLU A 215 -11.43 -2.90 -17.22
N PRO A 216 -12.33 -3.56 -16.49
CA PRO A 216 -12.97 -4.76 -16.98
C PRO A 216 -13.90 -4.41 -18.14
N GLY A 217 -14.00 -5.31 -19.13
CA GLY A 217 -15.11 -5.26 -20.08
C GLY A 217 -16.44 -5.21 -19.29
N ARG A 218 -17.40 -4.41 -19.74
CA ARG A 218 -18.66 -4.07 -19.01
C ARG A 218 -19.46 -5.28 -18.48
N GLU A 219 -19.19 -6.49 -18.97
CA GLU A 219 -19.92 -7.74 -18.73
C GLU A 219 -19.16 -8.79 -17.87
N ASP A 220 -17.93 -8.53 -17.41
CA ASP A 220 -17.19 -9.58 -16.68
C ASP A 220 -17.70 -9.79 -15.23
N HIS A 221 -18.43 -10.89 -15.01
CA HIS A 221 -18.95 -11.31 -13.71
C HIS A 221 -17.84 -11.61 -12.69
N LEU A 222 -16.68 -12.13 -13.12
CA LEU A 222 -15.55 -12.38 -12.23
C LEU A 222 -14.99 -11.05 -11.73
N SER A 223 -14.87 -10.07 -12.62
CA SER A 223 -14.48 -8.71 -12.26
C SER A 223 -15.39 -8.09 -11.22
N LYS A 224 -16.71 -8.12 -11.44
CA LYS A 224 -17.67 -7.54 -10.48
C LYS A 224 -17.57 -8.19 -9.09
N ARG A 225 -17.39 -9.52 -9.02
CA ARG A 225 -17.26 -10.25 -7.74
C ARG A 225 -15.94 -9.94 -7.02
N VAL A 226 -14.82 -9.96 -7.74
CA VAL A 226 -13.49 -9.64 -7.18
C VAL A 226 -13.42 -8.17 -6.73
N LEU A 227 -14.05 -7.27 -7.48
CA LEU A 227 -14.16 -5.85 -7.16
C LEU A 227 -14.98 -5.62 -5.88
N ALA A 228 -16.13 -6.29 -5.74
CA ALA A 228 -16.98 -6.14 -4.56
C ALA A 228 -16.25 -6.54 -3.26
N ASP A 229 -15.48 -7.64 -3.27
CA ASP A 229 -14.69 -8.02 -2.10
C ASP A 229 -13.52 -7.05 -1.85
N ARG A 230 -12.80 -6.60 -2.89
CA ARG A 230 -11.60 -5.75 -2.73
C ARG A 230 -11.89 -4.27 -2.42
N ILE A 231 -13.04 -3.74 -2.85
CA ILE A 231 -13.48 -2.37 -2.52
C ILE A 231 -14.00 -2.28 -1.08
N SER A 232 -14.42 -3.42 -0.50
CA SER A 232 -14.94 -3.43 0.86
C SER A 232 -13.88 -3.03 1.90
N LYS A 233 -14.35 -2.38 2.96
CA LYS A 233 -13.55 -2.00 4.13
C LYS A 233 -13.95 -2.88 5.30
N VAL A 234 -13.02 -3.04 6.24
CA VAL A 234 -13.26 -3.69 7.53
C VAL A 234 -12.94 -2.70 8.63
N VAL A 235 -13.49 -2.90 9.81
CA VAL A 235 -13.16 -2.08 10.96
C VAL A 235 -11.91 -2.62 11.62
N GLY A 236 -10.88 -1.77 11.69
CA GLY A 236 -9.70 -1.95 12.52
C GLY A 236 -9.71 -0.96 13.67
N VAL A 237 -8.77 -1.11 14.60
CA VAL A 237 -8.60 -0.18 15.71
C VAL A 237 -7.20 0.42 15.65
N ARG A 238 -7.11 1.74 15.58
CA ARG A 238 -5.87 2.48 15.75
C ARG A 238 -5.73 2.89 17.21
N ILE A 239 -4.62 2.50 17.82
CA ILE A 239 -4.22 2.93 19.15
C ILE A 239 -3.28 4.12 18.99
N ASN A 240 -3.75 5.32 19.34
CA ASN A 240 -2.99 6.55 19.24
C ASN A 240 -2.00 6.73 20.40
N CYS A 241 -0.74 7.05 20.09
CA CYS A 241 0.20 7.56 21.09
C CYS A 241 -0.23 8.95 21.59
N LEU A 242 0.27 9.39 22.74
CA LEU A 242 -0.12 10.66 23.37
C LEU A 242 0.09 11.86 22.43
N ARG A 243 1.21 11.89 21.70
CA ARG A 243 1.50 12.94 20.71
C ARG A 243 0.42 13.04 19.63
N ASP A 244 0.00 11.90 19.10
CA ASP A 244 -0.99 11.84 18.03
C ASP A 244 -2.41 12.13 18.55
N GLN A 245 -2.72 11.78 19.81
CA GLN A 245 -3.97 12.17 20.47
C GLN A 245 -4.07 13.70 20.56
N ILE A 246 -3.01 14.37 21.03
CA ILE A 246 -2.97 15.82 21.18
C ILE A 246 -3.01 16.53 19.83
N SER A 247 -2.16 16.11 18.88
CA SER A 247 -2.02 16.78 17.59
C SER A 247 -3.24 16.59 16.68
N ARG A 248 -3.92 15.45 16.75
CA ARG A 248 -5.11 15.15 15.94
C ARG A 248 -6.43 15.42 16.65
N GLN A 249 -6.39 15.69 17.97
CA GLN A 249 -7.58 15.81 18.82
C GLN A 249 -8.46 14.55 18.75
N GLU A 250 -7.82 13.38 18.77
CA GLU A 250 -8.46 12.07 18.68
C GLU A 250 -8.30 11.29 20.00
N PRO A 251 -9.25 10.41 20.35
CA PRO A 251 -9.09 9.54 21.51
C PRO A 251 -7.95 8.53 21.32
N GLN A 252 -7.54 7.89 22.42
CA GLN A 252 -6.50 6.85 22.41
C GLN A 252 -6.86 5.66 21.53
N LEU A 253 -8.13 5.26 21.46
CA LEU A 253 -8.59 4.15 20.64
C LEU A 253 -9.62 4.68 19.64
N VAL A 254 -9.35 4.45 18.35
CA VAL A 254 -10.19 4.92 17.25
C VAL A 254 -10.52 3.74 16.35
N GLU A 255 -11.81 3.46 16.15
CA GLU A 255 -12.26 2.58 15.09
C GLU A 255 -12.04 3.24 13.74
N VAL A 256 -11.34 2.56 12.84
CA VAL A 256 -11.00 3.07 11.53
C VAL A 256 -11.43 2.10 10.44
N ALA A 257 -11.97 2.62 9.35
CA ALA A 257 -12.33 1.82 8.19
C ALA A 257 -11.08 1.54 7.34
N VAL A 258 -10.59 0.30 7.39
CA VAL A 258 -9.38 -0.14 6.69
C VAL A 258 -9.77 -0.83 5.38
N PRO A 259 -9.26 -0.39 4.22
CA PRO A 259 -9.47 -1.11 2.96
C PRO A 259 -8.98 -2.56 3.07
N LYS A 260 -9.75 -3.56 2.62
CA LYS A 260 -9.31 -4.97 2.61
C LYS A 260 -8.06 -5.23 1.76
N THR A 261 -7.68 -4.26 0.92
CA THR A 261 -6.45 -4.25 0.12
C THR A 261 -5.24 -3.65 0.85
N HIS A 262 -5.39 -3.24 2.11
CA HIS A 262 -4.30 -2.68 2.89
C HIS A 262 -3.15 -3.70 3.02
N PRO A 263 -1.88 -3.33 2.73
CA PRO A 263 -0.75 -4.26 2.73
C PRO A 263 -0.54 -5.05 4.04
N LEU A 264 -0.94 -4.48 5.17
CA LEU A 264 -0.96 -5.15 6.48
C LEU A 264 -1.62 -6.54 6.47
N PHE A 265 -2.64 -6.80 5.65
CA PHE A 265 -3.29 -8.11 5.63
C PHE A 265 -2.43 -9.23 5.03
N ASN A 266 -1.48 -8.90 4.15
CA ASN A 266 -0.77 -9.91 3.33
C ASN A 266 0.75 -9.71 3.22
N LEU A 267 1.27 -8.51 3.46
CA LEU A 267 2.67 -8.12 3.17
C LEU A 267 3.43 -7.54 4.36
N GLU A 268 2.74 -6.94 5.32
CA GLU A 268 3.35 -6.19 6.42
C GLU A 268 2.95 -6.74 7.80
N GLY A 269 2.39 -7.96 7.85
CA GLY A 269 1.67 -8.48 9.01
C GLY A 269 2.21 -9.75 9.64
N ASP A 270 3.44 -10.21 9.36
CA ASP A 270 3.92 -11.56 9.72
C ASP A 270 4.15 -11.84 11.22
N ASP A 271 3.58 -11.03 12.10
CA ASP A 271 3.83 -11.08 13.53
C ASP A 271 2.51 -11.13 14.32
N PRO A 272 2.05 -12.34 14.73
CA PRO A 272 0.79 -12.46 15.46
C PRO A 272 0.92 -11.95 16.89
N CYS A 273 -0.21 -11.44 17.41
CA CYS A 273 -0.42 -11.22 18.84
C CYS A 273 -0.81 -12.57 19.47
N ASP A 274 0.08 -13.17 20.26
CA ASP A 274 -0.07 -14.54 20.82
C ASP A 274 -1.38 -14.71 21.60
N ILE A 275 -1.70 -13.76 22.47
CA ILE A 275 -2.82 -13.87 23.41
C ILE A 275 -4.17 -13.73 22.69
N PRO A 276 -4.41 -12.72 21.83
CA PRO A 276 -5.60 -12.67 20.97
C PRO A 276 -5.81 -13.92 20.11
N ALA A 277 -4.73 -14.54 19.60
CA ALA A 277 -4.81 -15.75 18.78
C ALA A 277 -5.40 -16.95 19.54
N LEU A 278 -5.21 -17.05 20.87
CA LEU A 278 -5.84 -18.08 21.70
C LEU A 278 -7.37 -18.06 21.61
N PHE A 279 -7.94 -16.90 21.31
CA PHE A 279 -9.39 -16.70 21.21
C PHE A 279 -9.88 -16.68 19.76
N GLY A 280 -9.07 -17.06 18.77
CA GLY A 280 -9.43 -17.08 17.36
C GLY A 280 -9.39 -15.70 16.70
N VAL A 281 -8.61 -14.76 17.26
CA VAL A 281 -8.43 -13.41 16.73
C VAL A 281 -6.97 -13.20 16.35
N ASP A 282 -6.65 -13.47 15.08
CA ASP A 282 -5.31 -13.28 14.54
C ASP A 282 -5.05 -11.79 14.27
N LEU A 283 -4.70 -11.03 15.30
CA LEU A 283 -4.36 -9.62 15.16
C LEU A 283 -2.99 -9.46 14.49
N VAL A 284 -2.96 -8.53 13.53
CA VAL A 284 -1.74 -8.04 12.87
C VAL A 284 -1.68 -6.52 13.05
N ALA A 285 -0.46 -5.99 13.20
CA ALA A 285 -0.24 -4.60 13.57
C ALA A 285 0.67 -3.86 12.58
N LYS A 286 0.39 -2.58 12.33
CA LYS A 286 1.28 -1.67 11.59
C LYS A 286 1.48 -0.38 12.38
N SER A 287 2.74 0.00 12.59
CA SER A 287 3.07 1.32 13.14
C SER A 287 2.91 2.40 12.07
N TYR A 288 2.32 3.53 12.47
CA TYR A 288 2.16 4.73 11.67
C TYR A 288 3.21 5.80 12.00
N SER A 289 4.25 5.43 12.76
CA SER A 289 5.32 6.34 13.15
C SER A 289 5.85 7.12 11.94
N ASN A 290 5.81 8.44 12.05
CA ASN A 290 6.49 9.32 11.10
C ASN A 290 7.98 8.98 11.14
N ASN A 291 8.62 8.88 9.98
CA ASN A 291 10.05 8.64 9.79
C ASN A 291 10.93 9.69 10.53
N GLN A 292 10.95 9.71 11.85
CA GLN A 292 12.01 10.33 12.64
C GLN A 292 13.07 9.25 12.82
N SER A 293 14.17 9.46 12.09
CA SER A 293 15.49 8.82 12.18
C SER A 293 15.59 7.48 12.90
N ASN A 294 16.08 6.47 12.17
CA ASN A 294 16.63 5.20 12.67
C ASN A 294 17.87 5.37 13.59
N ASN A 295 17.89 6.38 14.45
CA ASN A 295 18.91 6.52 15.49
C ASN A 295 18.44 5.70 16.69
N ASP A 296 18.77 4.41 16.67
CA ASP A 296 18.49 3.41 17.70
C ASP A 296 19.10 3.75 19.09
N GLU A 297 19.88 4.83 19.20
CA GLU A 297 20.61 5.20 20.43
C GLU A 297 19.84 6.15 21.36
N THR A 298 18.81 6.86 20.88
CA THR A 298 18.01 7.76 21.72
C THR A 298 16.72 7.08 22.18
N PRO A 299 16.41 7.06 23.49
CA PRO A 299 15.12 6.60 23.98
C PRO A 299 13.98 7.35 23.27
N PRO A 300 12.90 6.66 22.88
CA PRO A 300 11.75 7.33 22.28
C PRO A 300 11.19 8.34 23.27
N ALA A 301 10.80 9.51 22.79
CA ALA A 301 10.10 10.48 23.63
C ALA A 301 8.88 9.83 24.29
N ASP A 302 8.64 10.12 25.57
CA ASP A 302 7.59 9.47 26.37
C ASP A 302 6.19 9.60 25.72
N ASP A 303 5.96 10.69 24.96
CA ASP A 303 4.72 10.95 24.25
C ASP A 303 4.50 10.05 23.00
N LEU A 304 5.51 9.30 22.57
CA LEU A 304 5.45 8.31 21.50
C LEU A 304 5.22 6.88 22.02
N GLN A 305 5.39 6.62 23.31
CA GLN A 305 5.14 5.28 23.87
C GLN A 305 3.67 4.88 23.71
N ASN A 306 3.43 3.60 23.46
CA ASN A 306 2.09 3.06 23.28
C ASN A 306 1.85 1.82 24.18
N PRO A 307 1.52 2.02 25.47
CA PRO A 307 1.42 0.93 26.43
C PRO A 307 0.35 -0.13 26.08
N LEU A 308 -0.80 0.27 25.53
CA LEU A 308 -1.83 -0.68 25.12
C LEU A 308 -1.37 -1.56 23.96
N ALA A 309 -0.64 -0.99 22.98
CA ALA A 309 -0.05 -1.78 21.92
C ALA A 309 1.04 -2.75 22.45
N GLN A 310 1.84 -2.31 23.43
CA GLN A 310 2.85 -3.17 24.08
C GLN A 310 2.21 -4.38 24.77
N LEU A 311 1.06 -4.19 25.43
CA LEU A 311 0.30 -5.29 26.03
C LEU A 311 -0.13 -6.31 24.96
N LEU A 312 -0.73 -5.85 23.85
CA LEU A 312 -1.18 -6.74 22.77
C LEU A 312 -0.04 -7.50 22.09
N LEU A 313 1.14 -6.88 22.00
CA LEU A 313 2.34 -7.45 21.39
C LEU A 313 3.15 -8.31 22.36
N MET A 314 2.68 -8.49 23.60
CA MET A 314 3.34 -9.33 24.59
C MET A 314 3.33 -10.79 24.15
N THR A 315 4.48 -11.46 24.23
CA THR A 315 4.61 -12.86 23.82
C THR A 315 4.42 -13.80 25.01
N THR A 316 3.94 -15.01 24.70
CA THR A 316 3.79 -16.11 25.67
C THR A 316 4.87 -17.18 25.49
N SER A 317 5.89 -16.88 24.70
CA SER A 317 6.94 -17.82 24.33
C SER A 317 8.06 -17.87 25.38
N VAL A 318 8.67 -19.04 25.53
CA VAL A 318 9.81 -19.27 26.43
C VAL A 318 10.99 -19.74 25.60
N LYS A 319 12.16 -19.11 25.77
CA LYS A 319 13.41 -19.49 25.10
C LYS A 319 14.55 -19.42 26.08
N GLY A 320 15.38 -20.47 26.16
CA GLY A 320 16.54 -20.49 27.05
C GLY A 320 16.20 -20.40 28.54
N GLY A 321 14.97 -20.75 28.94
CA GLY A 321 14.52 -20.64 30.34
C GLY A 321 13.97 -19.26 30.74
N GLU A 322 13.81 -18.34 29.77
CA GLU A 322 13.29 -16.99 30.00
C GLU A 322 12.04 -16.72 29.14
N TRP A 323 11.15 -15.86 29.64
CA TRP A 323 10.04 -15.34 28.86
C TRP A 323 10.57 -14.45 27.74
N VAL A 324 10.13 -14.70 26.52
CA VAL A 324 10.58 -13.94 25.36
C VAL A 324 9.96 -12.55 25.42
N HIS A 325 10.80 -11.54 25.59
CA HIS A 325 10.40 -10.16 25.37
C HIS A 325 10.17 -9.91 23.88
N SER A 326 9.44 -8.84 23.57
CA SER A 326 9.19 -8.46 22.18
C SER A 326 10.52 -8.36 21.42
N PRO A 327 10.70 -9.09 20.31
CA PRO A 327 11.96 -9.10 19.57
C PRO A 327 12.38 -7.69 19.14
N ASP A 328 13.69 -7.45 19.02
CA ASP A 328 14.22 -6.14 18.66
C ASP A 328 13.68 -5.61 17.33
N TYR A 329 13.42 -6.50 16.37
CA TYR A 329 12.84 -6.11 15.08
C TYR A 329 11.39 -5.58 15.19
N ARG A 330 10.68 -5.88 16.30
CA ARG A 330 9.34 -5.37 16.61
C ARG A 330 9.34 -4.07 17.41
N ARG A 331 10.51 -3.49 17.75
CA ARG A 331 10.59 -2.25 18.55
C ARG A 331 9.79 -1.08 17.95
N HIS A 332 9.72 -1.01 16.62
CA HIS A 332 8.95 -0.01 15.89
C HIS A 332 7.43 -0.11 16.13
N LEU A 333 6.92 -1.28 16.57
CA LEU A 333 5.54 -1.51 16.96
C LEU A 333 5.27 -1.18 18.44
N HIS A 334 6.20 -0.55 19.14
CA HIS A 334 5.97 -0.03 20.51
C HIS A 334 5.86 1.49 20.56
N GLN A 335 6.00 2.14 19.40
CA GLN A 335 6.14 3.58 19.27
C GLN A 335 5.17 4.14 18.22
N GLY A 336 4.65 5.33 18.50
CA GLY A 336 3.70 6.03 17.66
C GLY A 336 2.28 5.45 17.73
N SER A 337 1.41 5.92 16.84
CA SER A 337 0.09 5.31 16.65
C SER A 337 0.20 4.00 15.88
N ILE A 338 -0.60 3.00 16.28
CA ILE A 338 -0.49 1.64 15.76
C ILE A 338 -1.87 1.15 15.33
N LEU A 339 -1.99 0.72 14.09
CA LEU A 339 -3.20 0.09 13.57
C LEU A 339 -3.17 -1.40 13.86
N PHE A 340 -4.22 -1.91 14.48
CA PHE A 340 -4.51 -3.33 14.61
C PHE A 340 -5.71 -3.71 13.73
N VAL A 341 -5.57 -4.80 12.99
CA VAL A 341 -6.65 -5.43 12.21
C VAL A 341 -6.59 -6.94 12.42
N CYS A 342 -7.71 -7.62 12.19
CA CYS A 342 -7.71 -9.08 12.18
C CYS A 342 -7.35 -9.59 10.78
N ARG A 343 -6.38 -10.51 10.70
CA ARG A 343 -5.85 -11.08 9.45
C ARG A 343 -6.93 -11.71 8.59
N SER A 344 -7.95 -12.32 9.20
CA SER A 344 -9.13 -12.89 8.50
C SER A 344 -10.07 -11.84 7.90
N LYS A 345 -9.74 -10.55 8.00
CA LYS A 345 -10.55 -9.42 7.50
C LYS A 345 -11.94 -9.37 8.14
N ARG A 346 -12.05 -9.80 9.40
CA ARG A 346 -13.20 -9.53 10.26
C ARG A 346 -13.05 -8.17 10.93
N ASP A 347 -14.18 -7.57 11.28
CA ASP A 347 -14.20 -6.35 12.07
C ASP A 347 -13.65 -6.60 13.47
N ILE A 348 -12.86 -5.65 13.96
CA ILE A 348 -12.37 -5.55 15.34
C ILE A 348 -12.75 -4.18 15.87
N LYS A 349 -13.37 -4.17 17.06
CA LYS A 349 -13.91 -2.98 17.71
C LYS A 349 -13.03 -2.53 18.86
N THR A 350 -13.21 -1.28 19.32
CA THR A 350 -12.45 -0.77 20.47
C THR A 350 -12.66 -1.63 21.72
N ASP A 351 -13.85 -2.20 21.89
CA ASP A 351 -14.20 -3.07 23.02
C ASP A 351 -13.42 -4.38 23.00
N ASP A 352 -13.17 -4.95 21.81
CA ASP A 352 -12.36 -6.16 21.66
C ASP A 352 -10.93 -5.90 22.13
N ILE A 353 -10.34 -4.78 21.69
CA ILE A 353 -8.99 -4.35 22.08
C ILE A 353 -8.90 -4.12 23.59
N HIS A 354 -9.86 -3.40 24.18
CA HIS A 354 -9.90 -3.19 25.63
C HIS A 354 -9.95 -4.50 26.42
N ARG A 355 -10.78 -5.46 26.00
CA ARG A 355 -10.89 -6.76 26.68
C ARG A 355 -9.57 -7.52 26.66
N PHE A 356 -8.86 -7.52 25.52
CA PHE A 356 -7.54 -8.13 25.42
C PHE A 356 -6.52 -7.40 26.31
N CYS A 357 -6.42 -6.08 26.23
CA CYS A 357 -5.48 -5.32 27.08
C CYS A 357 -5.71 -5.60 28.57
N ASN A 358 -6.95 -5.54 29.04
CA ASN A 358 -7.29 -5.79 30.46
C ASN A 358 -6.95 -7.24 30.87
N LEU A 359 -7.22 -8.24 30.01
CA LEU A 359 -6.86 -9.63 30.30
C LEU A 359 -5.34 -9.80 30.44
N ILE A 360 -4.58 -9.18 29.53
CA ILE A 360 -3.12 -9.27 29.51
C ILE A 360 -2.54 -8.58 30.75
N GLU A 361 -3.01 -7.37 31.05
CA GLU A 361 -2.56 -6.58 32.19
C GLU A 361 -2.87 -7.27 33.54
N GLU A 362 -4.07 -7.83 33.71
CA GLU A 362 -4.47 -8.42 34.99
C GLU A 362 -3.96 -9.85 35.21
N ILE A 363 -3.71 -10.60 34.13
CA ILE A 363 -3.34 -12.02 34.22
C ILE A 363 -1.91 -12.27 33.75
N ALA A 364 -1.61 -11.89 32.51
CA ALA A 364 -0.37 -12.32 31.89
C ALA A 364 0.85 -11.55 32.44
N VAL A 365 0.74 -10.23 32.61
CA VAL A 365 1.80 -9.39 33.18
C VAL A 365 2.21 -9.86 34.59
N PRO A 366 1.31 -9.98 35.58
CA PRO A 366 1.71 -10.42 36.92
C PRO A 366 2.16 -11.88 36.97
N PHE A 367 1.70 -12.73 36.07
CA PHE A 367 2.16 -14.12 35.96
C PHE A 367 3.61 -14.18 35.48
N ILE A 368 3.93 -13.51 34.38
CA ILE A 368 5.28 -13.47 33.80
C ILE A 368 6.29 -12.85 34.77
N LEU A 369 5.90 -11.81 35.53
CA LEU A 369 6.77 -11.16 36.51
C LEU A 369 7.07 -12.03 37.75
N LYS A 370 6.18 -12.97 38.10
CA LYS A 370 6.30 -13.78 39.33
C LYS A 370 6.81 -15.20 39.06
N GLU A 371 6.45 -15.78 37.93
CA GLU A 371 6.66 -17.19 37.66
C GLU A 371 7.90 -17.42 36.79
N ASP A 372 8.82 -18.24 37.29
CA ASP A 372 10.02 -18.64 36.57
C ASP A 372 9.66 -19.43 35.29
N ALA A 373 10.07 -18.90 34.14
CA ALA A 373 9.85 -19.52 32.84
C ALA A 373 10.55 -20.88 32.69
N SER A 374 11.60 -21.15 33.47
CA SER A 374 12.29 -22.45 33.54
C SER A 374 11.47 -23.52 34.28
N SER A 375 10.42 -23.13 35.01
CA SER A 375 9.54 -24.06 35.70
C SER A 375 8.81 -24.98 34.69
N PRO A 376 8.82 -26.31 34.90
CA PRO A 376 8.15 -27.25 33.99
C PRO A 376 6.69 -26.88 33.78
N GLY A 377 6.30 -26.59 32.53
CA GLY A 377 4.92 -26.29 32.15
C GLY A 377 4.45 -24.86 32.46
N ALA A 378 5.33 -23.91 32.80
CA ALA A 378 4.98 -22.51 33.06
C ALA A 378 4.14 -21.89 31.92
N LYS A 379 4.57 -22.06 30.66
CA LYS A 379 3.79 -21.62 29.48
C LYS A 379 2.38 -22.23 29.47
N LYS A 380 2.25 -23.53 29.72
CA LYS A 380 0.95 -24.20 29.70
C LYS A 380 0.02 -23.65 30.79
N ARG A 381 0.55 -23.38 32.00
CA ARG A 381 -0.22 -22.76 33.09
C ARG A 381 -0.68 -21.34 32.75
N LEU A 382 0.19 -20.53 32.16
CA LEU A 382 -0.18 -19.19 31.68
C LEU A 382 -1.33 -19.26 30.67
N LEU A 383 -1.19 -20.11 29.64
CA LEU A 383 -2.21 -20.27 28.60
C LEU A 383 -3.53 -20.75 29.18
N SER A 384 -3.53 -21.78 30.04
CA SER A 384 -4.76 -22.27 30.68
C SER A 384 -5.44 -21.22 31.54
N ARG A 385 -4.67 -20.41 32.29
CA ARG A 385 -5.23 -19.34 33.11
C ARG A 385 -5.84 -18.21 32.27
N LEU A 386 -5.19 -17.87 31.15
CA LEU A 386 -5.72 -16.91 30.19
C LEU A 386 -7.01 -17.39 29.54
N GLU A 387 -7.06 -18.66 29.10
CA GLU A 387 -8.25 -19.27 28.51
C GLU A 387 -9.42 -19.34 29.50
N GLU A 388 -9.17 -19.72 30.75
CA GLU A 388 -10.18 -19.80 31.81
C GLU A 388 -10.77 -18.43 32.13
N GLU A 389 -9.91 -17.43 32.37
CA GLU A 389 -10.33 -16.06 32.65
C GLU A 389 -11.04 -15.42 31.46
N GLY A 390 -10.47 -15.54 30.25
CA GLY A 390 -11.07 -15.02 29.04
C GLY A 390 -12.44 -15.64 28.77
N THR A 391 -12.59 -16.96 28.98
CA THR A 391 -13.87 -17.64 28.88
C THR A 391 -14.89 -17.10 29.89
N ARG A 392 -14.48 -16.85 31.14
CA ARG A 392 -15.34 -16.26 32.18
C ARG A 392 -15.81 -14.85 31.79
N ARG A 393 -14.96 -14.08 31.12
CA ARG A 393 -15.27 -12.74 30.57
C ARG A 393 -16.08 -12.78 29.28
N GLY A 394 -16.46 -13.97 28.80
CA GLY A 394 -17.23 -14.13 27.57
C GLY A 394 -16.42 -13.85 26.30
N MET A 395 -15.09 -13.91 26.37
CA MET A 395 -14.20 -13.79 25.20
C MET A 395 -14.25 -15.11 24.42
N LYS A 396 -15.24 -15.27 23.55
CA LYS A 396 -15.34 -16.39 22.61
C LYS A 396 -15.58 -15.86 21.22
N TYR A 397 -14.58 -15.94 20.36
CA TYR A 397 -14.76 -15.71 18.93
C TYR A 397 -14.79 -17.08 18.26
N ARG A 398 -15.98 -17.67 18.10
CA ARG A 398 -16.12 -18.87 17.27
C ARG A 398 -15.70 -18.52 15.85
N GLY A 399 -14.84 -19.35 15.27
CA GLY A 399 -14.50 -19.28 13.85
C GLY A 399 -15.74 -19.55 13.01
N GLU A 400 -16.17 -18.57 12.24
CA GLU A 400 -16.93 -18.84 11.02
C GLU A 400 -15.94 -19.45 10.03
N MET A 401 -15.81 -20.78 10.08
CA MET A 401 -15.36 -21.54 8.92
C MET A 401 -16.50 -21.50 7.90
N TYR A 402 -16.39 -20.62 6.91
CA TYR A 402 -17.11 -20.74 5.65
C TYR A 402 -16.16 -20.49 4.49
#